data_AF-A0A5C7QGB2-F1
#
_entry.id   AF-A0A5C7QGB2-F1
#
_cell.length_a   1.000
_cell.length_b   1.000
_cell.length_c   1.000
_cell.angle_alpha   90.00
_cell.angle_beta   90.00
_cell.angle_gamma   90.00
#
_symmetry.space_group_name_H-M   'P 1'
#
loop_
_entity.id
_entity.type
_entity.pdbx_description
1 polymer ?
#
loop_
_entity_poly.entity_id
_entity_poly.type
_entity_poly.pdbx_seq_one_letter_code
_entity_poly.pdbx_strand_id
1 'polypeptide(L)'
;MSKVIHRKKFQDGRETPQEMHSRLAFPVGAKCSGCGGPPLIKIRSFAEEDELLKRDPRLKILQLVNPENYASMRLKTKMGYYLRLGEVYACSRCGPEAERAAAKHPSWVFCDIDRGPNPLKIVIGG
;
A
#
# COMPACT_ATOMS: atom_id res chain seq x y z
N MET A 1 -4.10 39.88 4.53
CA MET A 1 -3.06 39.85 3.47
C MET A 1 -2.75 38.41 3.12
N SER A 2 -3.12 37.95 1.93
CA SER A 2 -2.84 36.59 1.44
C SER A 2 -1.38 36.50 0.99
N LYS A 3 -0.60 35.63 1.64
CA LYS A 3 0.80 35.39 1.29
C LYS A 3 0.83 34.67 -0.06
N VAL A 4 1.37 35.31 -1.10
CA VAL A 4 1.53 34.68 -2.42
C VAL A 4 2.67 33.66 -2.31
N ILE A 5 2.33 32.37 -2.33
CA ILE A 5 3.30 31.27 -2.28
C ILE A 5 3.62 30.88 -3.73
N HIS A 6 4.83 31.23 -4.20
CA HIS A 6 5.33 30.75 -5.48
C HIS A 6 5.65 29.25 -5.39
N ARG A 7 4.78 28.42 -5.97
CA ARG A 7 4.97 26.96 -6.00
C ARG A 7 5.77 26.57 -7.24
N LYS A 8 6.94 25.93 -7.06
CA LYS A 8 7.66 25.30 -8.17
C LYS A 8 6.79 24.17 -8.74
N LYS A 9 6.51 24.20 -10.04
CA LYS A 9 5.75 23.14 -10.73
C LYS A 9 6.61 21.86 -10.76
N PHE A 10 5.98 20.72 -10.53
CA PHE A 10 6.65 19.42 -10.64
C PHE A 10 7.01 19.16 -12.12
N GLN A 11 8.25 18.75 -12.39
CA GLN A 11 8.77 18.59 -13.77
C GLN A 11 8.41 19.75 -14.71
N ASP A 12 8.54 21.00 -14.24
CA ASP A 12 8.19 22.22 -14.98
C ASP A 12 6.72 22.28 -15.48
N GLY A 13 5.85 21.45 -14.92
CA GLY A 13 4.42 21.37 -15.27
C GLY A 13 4.09 20.34 -16.35
N ARG A 14 5.02 19.46 -16.73
CA ARG A 14 4.78 18.40 -17.73
C ARG A 14 3.92 17.24 -17.22
N GLU A 15 3.99 16.96 -15.93
CA GLU A 15 3.24 15.87 -15.27
C GLU A 15 3.02 16.29 -13.81
N THR A 16 1.98 15.79 -13.16
CA THR A 16 1.75 15.95 -11.73
C THR A 16 2.43 14.82 -10.94
N PRO A 17 2.77 15.03 -9.65
CA PRO A 17 3.30 13.95 -8.81
C PRO A 17 2.35 12.74 -8.73
N GLN A 18 1.03 12.95 -8.77
CA GLN A 18 0.05 11.86 -8.80
C GLN A 18 0.15 11.04 -10.08
N GLU A 19 0.21 11.70 -11.24
CA GLU A 19 0.32 11.00 -12.53
C GLU A 19 1.59 10.16 -12.60
N MET A 20 2.73 10.74 -12.18
CA MET A 20 3.99 10.00 -12.10
C MET A 20 3.91 8.82 -11.11
N HIS A 21 3.30 9.03 -9.93
CA HIS A 21 3.14 7.96 -8.94
C HIS A 21 2.22 6.84 -9.45
N SER A 22 1.04 7.16 -9.99
CA SER A 22 0.13 6.17 -10.56
C SER A 22 0.76 5.38 -11.71
N ARG A 23 1.67 5.99 -12.47
CA ARG A 23 2.39 5.34 -13.57
C ARG A 23 3.49 4.37 -13.11
N LEU A 24 4.21 4.69 -12.03
CA LEU A 24 5.42 3.96 -11.63
C LEU A 24 5.24 3.10 -10.38
N ALA A 25 4.33 3.44 -9.48
CA ALA A 25 4.21 2.80 -8.17
C ALA A 25 3.39 1.50 -8.21
N PHE A 26 2.66 1.22 -9.29
CA PHE A 26 1.74 0.08 -9.42
C PHE A 26 2.20 -0.88 -10.51
N PRO A 27 1.98 -2.19 -10.35
CA PRO A 27 2.30 -3.16 -11.39
C PRO A 27 1.44 -2.93 -12.64
N VAL A 28 1.97 -3.38 -13.79
CA VAL A 28 1.28 -3.27 -15.08
C VAL A 28 -0.07 -3.97 -15.00
N GLY A 29 -1.14 -3.25 -15.37
CA GLY A 29 -2.51 -3.76 -15.33
C GLY A 29 -3.20 -3.70 -13.96
N ALA A 30 -2.57 -3.12 -12.94
CA ALA A 30 -3.23 -2.86 -11.65
C ALA A 30 -4.48 -1.99 -11.83
N LYS A 31 -5.56 -2.37 -11.16
CA LYS A 31 -6.85 -1.67 -11.19
C LYS A 31 -7.40 -1.50 -9.79
N CYS A 32 -8.20 -0.45 -9.60
CA CYS A 32 -8.98 -0.28 -8.39
C CYS A 32 -9.94 -1.46 -8.21
N SER A 33 -9.91 -2.09 -7.03
CA SER A 33 -10.76 -3.24 -6.72
C SER A 33 -12.26 -2.92 -6.65
N GLY A 34 -12.63 -1.64 -6.47
CA GLY A 34 -14.03 -1.20 -6.42
C GLY A 34 -14.61 -0.87 -7.81
N CYS A 35 -13.92 -0.04 -8.60
CA CYS A 35 -14.46 0.51 -9.85
C CYS A 35 -13.68 0.16 -11.12
N GLY A 36 -12.57 -0.58 -11.00
CA GLY A 36 -11.72 -0.94 -12.14
C GLY A 36 -10.86 0.20 -12.72
N GLY A 37 -10.99 1.43 -12.21
CA GLY A 37 -10.22 2.60 -12.63
C GLY A 37 -8.73 2.55 -12.23
N PRO A 38 -7.92 3.54 -12.64
CA PRO A 38 -6.49 3.58 -12.33
C PRO A 38 -6.27 3.71 -10.81
N PRO A 39 -5.33 2.93 -10.23
CA PRO A 39 -5.05 2.98 -8.81
C PRO A 39 -4.22 4.21 -8.43
N LEU A 40 -4.44 4.68 -7.21
CA LEU A 40 -3.66 5.74 -6.57
C LEU A 40 -3.25 5.35 -5.14
N ILE A 41 -4.05 4.51 -4.49
CA ILE A 41 -3.86 4.06 -3.12
C ILE A 41 -3.52 2.58 -3.15
N LYS A 42 -2.55 2.18 -2.33
CA LYS A 42 -2.13 0.81 -2.12
C LYS A 42 -2.29 0.45 -0.66
N ILE A 43 -3.02 -0.62 -0.40
CA ILE A 43 -3.27 -1.13 0.95
C ILE A 43 -2.65 -2.52 1.03
N ARG A 44 -1.76 -2.72 2.00
CA ARG A 44 -1.13 -4.02 2.27
C ARG A 44 -1.49 -4.46 3.66
N SER A 45 -1.90 -5.71 3.79
CA SER A 45 -2.15 -6.34 5.08
C SER A 45 -0.99 -7.28 5.44
N PHE A 46 -0.55 -7.20 6.68
CA PHE A 46 0.54 -7.99 7.25
C PHE A 46 0.09 -8.58 8.57
N ALA A 47 0.64 -9.74 8.93
CA ALA A 47 0.48 -10.30 10.27
C ALA A 47 1.76 -10.98 10.70
N GLU A 48 1.98 -11.07 12.01
CA GLU A 48 3.14 -11.76 12.57
C GLU A 48 3.12 -13.24 12.22
N GLU A 49 4.26 -13.76 11.79
CA GLU A 49 4.41 -15.15 11.37
C GLU A 49 4.02 -16.13 12.48
N ASP A 50 4.46 -15.87 13.72
CA ASP A 50 4.16 -16.73 14.87
C ASP A 50 2.66 -16.77 15.19
N GLU A 51 1.96 -15.64 15.02
CA GLU A 51 0.52 -15.56 15.29
C GLU A 51 -0.29 -16.24 14.19
N LEU A 52 0.16 -16.11 12.94
CA LEU A 52 -0.42 -16.82 11.80
C LEU A 52 -0.22 -18.33 11.91
N LEU A 53 0.97 -18.79 12.26
CA LEU A 53 1.27 -20.22 12.41
C LEU A 53 0.49 -20.89 13.55
N LYS A 54 0.12 -20.13 14.60
CA LYS A 54 -0.78 -20.62 15.66
C LYS A 54 -2.21 -20.82 15.16
N ARG A 55 -2.69 -19.96 14.26
CA ARG A 55 -4.07 -19.99 13.77
C ARG A 55 -4.27 -20.91 12.58
N ASP A 56 -3.32 -20.93 11.65
CA ASP A 56 -3.36 -21.80 10.48
C ASP A 56 -2.08 -22.63 10.36
N PRO A 57 -2.09 -23.86 10.91
CA PRO A 57 -0.98 -24.79 10.78
C PRO A 57 -0.65 -25.16 9.33
N ARG A 58 -1.57 -24.94 8.36
CA ARG A 58 -1.35 -25.26 6.94
C ARG A 58 -0.32 -24.35 6.29
N LEU A 59 -0.04 -23.18 6.87
CA LEU A 59 1.05 -22.32 6.43
C LEU A 59 2.41 -23.02 6.50
N LYS A 60 2.58 -23.97 7.43
CA LYS A 60 3.79 -24.83 7.47
C LYS A 60 3.90 -25.75 6.26
N ILE A 61 2.76 -26.21 5.73
CA ILE A 61 2.72 -27.02 4.52
C ILE A 61 3.11 -26.16 3.32
N LEU A 62 2.63 -24.91 3.26
CA LEU A 62 3.03 -23.96 2.21
C LEU A 62 4.54 -23.72 2.23
N GLN A 63 5.14 -23.59 3.41
CA GLN A 63 6.58 -23.44 3.58
C GLN A 63 7.38 -24.65 3.03
N LEU A 64 6.85 -25.86 3.18
CA LEU A 64 7.49 -27.10 2.70
C LEU A 64 7.28 -27.33 1.20
N VAL A 65 6.08 -27.04 0.69
CA VAL A 65 5.70 -27.32 -0.71
C VAL A 65 6.22 -26.25 -1.65
N ASN A 66 6.21 -24.97 -1.24
CA ASN A 66 6.65 -23.87 -2.08
C ASN A 66 7.40 -22.80 -1.25
N PRO A 67 8.68 -23.05 -0.91
CA PRO A 67 9.46 -22.17 -0.06
C PRO A 67 9.72 -20.81 -0.71
N GLU A 68 9.77 -20.72 -2.04
CA GLU A 68 10.02 -19.45 -2.74
C GLU A 68 8.85 -18.48 -2.59
N ASN A 69 7.62 -18.97 -2.79
CA ASN A 69 6.42 -18.17 -2.58
C ASN A 69 6.30 -17.73 -1.12
N TYR A 70 6.56 -18.62 -0.18
CA TYR A 70 6.56 -18.29 1.24
C TYR A 70 7.60 -17.20 1.58
N ALA A 71 8.82 -17.31 1.03
CA ALA A 71 9.86 -16.30 1.21
C ALA A 71 9.47 -14.94 0.64
N SER A 72 8.79 -14.88 -0.51
CA SER A 72 8.35 -13.62 -1.12
C SER A 72 7.24 -12.91 -0.32
N MET A 73 6.44 -13.67 0.44
CA MET A 73 5.43 -13.13 1.35
C MET A 73 6.04 -12.62 2.66
N ARG A 74 7.24 -13.10 3.03
CA ARG A 74 7.88 -12.81 4.30
C ARG A 74 8.64 -11.50 4.26
N LEU A 75 8.37 -10.64 5.24
CA LEU A 75 9.01 -9.36 5.45
C LEU A 75 9.74 -9.39 6.81
N LYS A 76 11.06 -9.24 6.78
CA LYS A 76 11.86 -9.08 8.00
C LYS A 76 11.82 -7.62 8.44
N THR A 77 11.29 -7.37 9.62
CA THR A 77 11.30 -6.06 10.27
C THR A 77 12.19 -6.10 11.52
N LYS A 78 12.39 -4.95 12.18
CA LYS A 78 13.13 -4.91 13.45
C LYS A 78 12.41 -5.67 14.58
N MET A 79 11.09 -5.79 14.51
CA MET A 79 10.25 -6.39 15.55
C MET A 79 10.02 -7.88 15.34
N GLY A 80 10.31 -8.40 14.14
CA GLY A 80 10.12 -9.81 13.83
C GLY A 80 9.81 -10.06 12.36
N TYR A 81 9.35 -11.27 12.07
CA TYR A 81 8.91 -11.69 10.75
C TYR A 81 7.41 -11.48 10.58
N TYR A 82 7.05 -10.75 9.54
CA TYR A 82 5.67 -10.53 9.14
C TYR A 82 5.43 -11.23 7.80
N LEU A 83 4.23 -11.79 7.62
CA LEU A 83 3.77 -12.31 6.34
C LEU A 83 2.77 -11.34 5.74
N ARG A 84 2.94 -11.05 4.45
CA ARG A 84 1.96 -10.28 3.66
C ARG A 84 0.76 -11.18 3.38
N LEU A 85 -0.41 -10.77 3.85
CA LEU A 85 -1.66 -11.49 3.64
C LEU A 85 -2.33 -11.13 2.32
N GLY A 86 -2.24 -9.85 1.95
CA GLY A 86 -2.85 -9.36 0.72
C GLY A 86 -2.40 -7.97 0.35
N GLU A 87 -2.68 -7.62 -0.89
CA GLU A 87 -2.48 -6.28 -1.43
C GLU A 87 -3.74 -5.89 -2.22
N VAL A 88 -4.27 -4.71 -1.94
CA VAL A 88 -5.48 -4.17 -2.56
C VAL A 88 -5.15 -2.79 -3.10
N TYR A 89 -5.65 -2.47 -4.30
CA TYR A 89 -5.50 -1.15 -4.90
C TYR A 89 -6.82 -0.41 -4.96
N ALA A 90 -6.78 0.89 -4.69
CA ALA A 90 -7.95 1.76 -4.76
C ALA A 90 -7.65 3.04 -5.55
N CYS A 91 -8.65 3.57 -6.25
CA CYS A 91 -8.58 4.91 -6.83
C CYS A 91 -8.90 5.96 -5.76
N SER A 92 -8.68 7.24 -6.08
CA SER A 92 -8.97 8.35 -5.15
C SER A 92 -10.42 8.39 -4.65
N ARG A 93 -11.39 7.93 -5.46
CA ARG A 93 -12.81 7.91 -5.10
C ARG A 93 -13.17 6.74 -4.17
N CYS A 94 -12.65 5.55 -4.46
CA CYS A 94 -12.92 4.35 -3.65
C CYS A 94 -12.01 4.24 -2.41
N GLY A 95 -10.98 5.07 -2.32
CA GLY A 95 -10.02 5.12 -1.21
C GLY A 95 -10.66 5.09 0.18
N PRO A 96 -11.59 6.01 0.50
CA PRO A 96 -12.19 6.06 1.83
C PRO A 96 -12.91 4.78 2.24
N GLU A 97 -13.56 4.10 1.29
CA GLU A 97 -14.24 2.83 1.55
C GLU A 97 -13.23 1.69 1.73
N ALA A 98 -12.20 1.64 0.90
CA ALA A 98 -11.13 0.66 1.00
C ALA A 98 -10.38 0.79 2.35
N GLU A 99 -10.12 2.01 2.81
CA GLU A 99 -9.52 2.26 4.12
C GLU A 99 -10.43 1.83 5.27
N ARG A 100 -11.73 2.08 5.17
CA ARG A 100 -12.70 1.59 6.18
C ARG A 100 -12.78 0.06 6.21
N ALA A 101 -12.69 -0.59 5.05
CA ALA A 101 -12.64 -2.04 4.97
C ALA A 101 -11.34 -2.58 5.61
N ALA A 102 -10.21 -1.93 5.34
CA ALA A 102 -8.93 -2.27 5.96
C ALA A 102 -8.96 -2.11 7.49
N ALA A 103 -9.64 -1.08 8.00
CA ALA A 103 -9.80 -0.87 9.44
C ALA A 103 -10.65 -1.94 10.14
N LYS A 104 -11.43 -2.74 9.40
CA LYS A 104 -12.22 -3.86 9.96
C LYS A 104 -11.41 -5.15 10.07
N HIS A 105 -10.14 -5.15 9.68
CA HIS A 105 -9.29 -6.32 9.88
C HIS A 105 -9.14 -6.65 11.38
N PRO A 106 -8.87 -7.93 11.72
CA PRO A 106 -8.60 -8.33 13.09
C PRO A 106 -7.44 -7.53 13.70
N SER A 107 -7.45 -7.36 15.03
CA SER A 107 -6.47 -6.52 15.76
C SER A 107 -5.00 -6.92 15.60
N TRP A 108 -4.75 -8.15 15.18
CA TRP A 108 -3.43 -8.73 14.94
C TRP A 108 -2.92 -8.53 13.51
N VAL A 109 -3.74 -7.95 12.63
CA VAL A 109 -3.37 -7.62 11.26
C VAL A 109 -2.97 -6.15 11.22
N PHE A 110 -1.77 -5.89 10.74
CA PHE A 110 -1.26 -4.58 10.44
C PHE A 110 -1.62 -4.18 9.01
N CYS A 111 -2.19 -3.00 8.82
CA CYS A 111 -2.49 -2.45 7.50
C CYS A 111 -1.60 -1.26 7.19
N ASP A 112 -0.75 -1.41 6.16
CA ASP A 112 0.01 -0.31 5.57
C ASP A 112 -0.81 0.32 4.45
N ILE A 113 -1.05 1.63 4.53
CA ILE A 113 -1.88 2.39 3.58
C ILE A 113 -1.00 3.47 2.95
N ASP A 114 -0.53 3.20 1.74
CA ASP A 114 0.14 4.18 0.90
C ASP A 114 -0.90 4.94 0.08
N ARG A 115 -1.11 6.21 0.45
CA ARG A 115 -2.09 7.11 -0.19
C ARG A 115 -1.51 7.85 -1.41
N GLY A 116 -0.25 7.61 -1.75
CA GLY A 116 0.47 8.37 -2.76
C GLY A 116 0.80 9.81 -2.32
N PRO A 117 1.44 10.58 -3.21
CA PRO A 117 1.80 11.97 -2.93
C PRO A 117 0.53 12.82 -2.79
N ASN A 118 0.45 13.64 -1.75
CA ASN A 118 -0.66 14.58 -1.59
C ASN A 118 -0.45 15.79 -2.54
N PRO A 119 -1.46 16.16 -3.36
CA PRO A 119 -1.33 17.26 -4.32
C PRO A 119 -1.08 18.62 -3.67
N LEU A 120 -1.32 18.76 -2.38
CA LEU A 120 -1.21 20.01 -1.61
C LEU A 120 -0.04 20.04 -0.63
N LYS A 121 0.71 18.94 -0.45
CA LYS A 121 1.84 18.95 0.49
C LYS A 121 3.00 19.75 -0.10
N ILE A 122 3.26 20.93 0.47
CA ILE A 122 4.41 21.76 0.14
C ILE A 122 5.63 21.11 0.81
N VAL A 123 6.53 20.55 0.01
CA VAL A 123 7.85 20.16 0.52
C VAL A 123 8.70 21.42 0.52
N ILE A 124 8.77 22.09 1.66
CA ILE A 124 9.76 23.14 1.91
C ILE A 124 11.04 22.40 2.28
N GLY A 125 11.99 22.34 1.35
CA GLY A 125 13.33 21.84 1.64
C GLY A 125 14.00 22.77 2.64
N GLY A 126 14.42 22.20 3.77
CA GLY A 126 15.48 22.78 4.60
C GLY A 126 16.85 22.36 4.08
#